data_AF-A0A0C9VUS3-F1
#
_entry.id   AF-A0A0C9VUS3-F1
#
_cell.length_a   1.000
_cell.length_b   1.000
_cell.length_c   1.000
_cell.angle_alpha   90.00
_cell.angle_beta   90.00
_cell.angle_gamma   90.00
#
_symmetry.space_group_name_H-M   'P 1'
#
loop_
_entity.id
_entity.type
_entity.pdbx_description
1 polymer ?
#
loop_
_entity_poly.entity_id
_entity_poly.type
_entity_poly.pdbx_seq_one_letter_code
_entity_poly.pdbx_strand_id
1 'polypeptide(L)'
;MSPMPVILQVLSVVALVSSGVEAERWRFPECTDPTTNWMLNQRGMTPCEVAANLEAIHINKLHSTSSMYTGPPNGRSNPLRCSTVSYSMVSACAVCQGGGFMSWKGWASNCILRDISVGNYPLPLPLGIEVPTWAYMNVEEIGIFDVKRAKAIASAPAPSRSRYSDMVLIGAAGGVVGSALVLSVLAALFFYRRHKLHQKKHLASNDTPETEPLLPSDGD
;
A
#
# COMPACT_ATOMS: atom_id res chain seq x y z
N MET A 1 -76.77 -32.19 -5.18
CA MET A 1 -75.95 -33.33 -4.69
C MET A 1 -74.85 -33.57 -5.71
N SER A 2 -73.62 -33.80 -5.22
CA SER A 2 -72.31 -33.88 -5.90
C SER A 2 -71.63 -32.55 -6.28
N PRO A 3 -70.28 -32.47 -6.28
CA PRO A 3 -69.34 -32.94 -5.26
C PRO A 3 -68.32 -31.86 -4.85
N MET A 4 -67.72 -32.02 -3.66
CA MET A 4 -66.66 -31.14 -3.15
C MET A 4 -65.32 -31.35 -3.88
N PRO A 5 -64.54 -30.29 -4.18
CA PRO A 5 -63.21 -30.43 -4.74
C PRO A 5 -62.20 -30.80 -3.64
N VAL A 6 -61.72 -32.04 -3.72
CA VAL A 6 -60.48 -32.50 -3.09
C VAL A 6 -59.32 -31.79 -3.79
N ILE A 7 -58.81 -30.71 -3.21
CA ILE A 7 -57.49 -30.17 -3.59
C ILE A 7 -56.74 -29.88 -2.30
N LEU A 8 -56.20 -30.95 -1.73
CA LEU A 8 -55.22 -30.92 -0.66
C LEU A 8 -53.84 -31.21 -1.28
N GLN A 9 -52.88 -30.36 -0.92
CA GLN A 9 -51.43 -30.60 -0.89
C GLN A 9 -50.62 -30.46 -2.18
N VAL A 10 -50.10 -29.25 -2.40
CA VAL A 10 -48.67 -29.08 -2.74
C VAL A 10 -48.11 -27.89 -1.96
N LEU A 11 -47.90 -28.07 -0.65
CA LEU A 11 -46.98 -27.21 0.09
C LEU A 11 -45.57 -27.67 -0.27
N SER A 12 -44.97 -27.03 -1.27
CA SER A 12 -43.55 -27.20 -1.58
C SER A 12 -42.74 -26.61 -0.42
N VAL A 13 -42.29 -27.47 0.49
CA VAL A 13 -41.24 -27.13 1.46
C VAL A 13 -39.94 -27.07 0.66
N VAL A 14 -39.58 -25.87 0.18
CA VAL A 14 -38.21 -25.60 -0.26
C VAL A 14 -37.37 -25.53 1.01
N ALA A 15 -36.85 -26.69 1.43
CA ALA A 15 -35.80 -26.74 2.43
C ALA A 15 -34.56 -26.09 1.82
N LEU A 16 -34.27 -24.84 2.24
CA LEU A 16 -32.98 -24.22 2.03
C LEU A 16 -31.94 -25.10 2.72
N VAL A 17 -31.28 -25.97 1.95
CA VAL A 17 -30.06 -26.63 2.39
C VAL A 17 -29.00 -25.54 2.43
N SER A 18 -28.94 -24.81 3.54
CA SER A 18 -27.77 -24.03 3.91
C SER A 18 -26.67 -25.05 4.15
N SER A 19 -25.93 -25.41 3.11
CA SER A 19 -24.62 -26.01 3.27
C SER A 19 -23.81 -25.01 4.08
N GLY A 20 -23.72 -25.23 5.38
CA GLY A 20 -22.78 -24.52 6.23
C GLY A 20 -21.40 -24.78 5.65
N VAL A 21 -20.87 -23.81 4.92
CA VAL A 21 -19.46 -23.81 4.58
C VAL A 21 -18.78 -23.48 5.90
N GLU A 22 -18.43 -24.50 6.68
CA GLU A 22 -17.44 -24.33 7.74
C GLU A 22 -16.14 -23.97 7.02
N ALA A 23 -15.91 -22.67 6.86
CA ALA A 23 -14.58 -22.19 6.54
C ALA A 23 -13.70 -22.67 7.70
N GLU A 24 -12.85 -23.66 7.44
CA GLU A 24 -11.84 -24.10 8.39
C GLU A 24 -10.99 -22.87 8.71
N ARG A 25 -11.27 -22.25 9.85
CA ARG A 25 -10.56 -21.04 10.26
C ARG A 25 -9.16 -21.49 10.59
N TRP A 26 -8.22 -21.20 9.70
CA TRP A 26 -6.80 -21.30 10.00
C TRP A 26 -6.54 -20.60 11.33
N ARG A 27 -6.29 -21.38 12.38
CA ARG A 27 -5.95 -20.85 13.70
C ARG A 27 -4.44 -20.73 13.78
N PHE A 28 -3.98 -19.50 13.92
CA PHE A 28 -2.58 -19.22 14.22
C PHE A 28 -2.29 -19.60 15.68
N PRO A 29 -1.04 -19.94 16.02
CA PRO A 29 -0.64 -20.12 17.40
C PRO A 29 -1.01 -18.91 18.25
N GLU A 30 -1.67 -19.15 19.38
CA GLU A 30 -2.01 -18.09 20.32
C GLU A 30 -0.78 -17.67 21.13
N CYS A 31 -0.66 -16.37 21.38
CA CYS A 31 0.33 -15.86 22.32
C CYS A 31 -0.14 -16.15 23.75
N THR A 32 0.69 -16.85 24.51
CA THR A 32 0.36 -17.31 25.87
C THR A 32 0.86 -16.36 26.95
N ASP A 33 1.80 -15.47 26.62
CA ASP A 33 2.38 -14.50 27.56
C ASP A 33 1.77 -13.09 27.38
N PRO A 34 0.94 -12.60 28.32
CA PRO A 34 0.33 -11.27 28.24
C PRO A 34 1.35 -10.13 28.23
N THR A 35 2.56 -10.35 28.74
CA THR A 35 3.63 -9.34 28.75
C THR A 35 4.15 -9.04 27.35
N THR A 36 3.75 -9.84 26.35
CA THR A 36 4.08 -9.69 24.92
C THR A 36 3.01 -8.97 24.12
N ASN A 37 1.94 -8.45 24.75
CA ASN A 37 0.88 -7.69 24.05
C ASN A 37 1.39 -6.46 23.29
N TRP A 38 2.56 -5.91 23.66
CA TRP A 38 3.20 -4.83 22.90
C TRP A 38 3.64 -5.26 21.48
N MET A 39 3.73 -6.56 21.21
CA MET A 39 4.08 -7.11 19.90
C MET A 39 2.90 -7.12 18.91
N LEU A 40 1.67 -6.87 19.38
CA LEU A 40 0.52 -6.71 18.49
C LEU A 40 0.76 -5.50 17.56
N ASN A 41 0.39 -5.64 16.29
CA ASN A 41 0.38 -4.50 15.38
C ASN A 41 -0.85 -3.61 15.60
N GLN A 42 -0.97 -2.52 14.83
CA GLN A 42 -2.08 -1.57 15.00
C GLN A 42 -3.45 -2.14 14.64
N ARG A 43 -3.49 -3.28 13.93
CA ARG A 43 -4.72 -4.03 13.63
C ARG A 43 -5.04 -5.11 14.67
N GLY A 44 -4.24 -5.22 15.73
CA GLY A 44 -4.40 -6.22 16.79
C GLY A 44 -3.98 -7.64 16.37
N MET A 45 -3.27 -7.81 15.25
CA MET A 45 -2.79 -9.13 14.83
C MET A 45 -1.58 -9.54 15.66
N THR A 46 -1.51 -10.82 16.01
CA THR A 46 -0.39 -11.39 16.77
C THR A 46 0.86 -11.52 15.89
N PRO A 47 2.08 -11.56 16.47
CA PRO A 47 3.27 -11.85 15.70
C PRO A 47 3.20 -13.21 14.98
N CYS A 48 2.50 -14.20 15.55
CA CYS A 48 2.29 -15.51 14.91
C CYS A 48 1.38 -15.44 13.69
N GLU A 49 0.30 -14.66 13.77
CA GLU A 49 -0.58 -14.42 12.62
C GLU A 49 0.16 -13.73 11.48
N VAL A 50 0.88 -12.64 11.78
CA VAL A 50 1.63 -11.92 10.74
C VAL A 50 2.74 -12.81 10.17
N ALA A 51 3.48 -13.55 10.99
CA ALA A 51 4.54 -14.46 10.54
C ALA A 51 4.00 -15.52 9.57
N ALA A 52 2.89 -16.18 9.90
CA ALA A 52 2.31 -17.21 9.05
C ALA A 52 1.85 -16.64 7.69
N ASN A 53 1.31 -15.41 7.70
CA ASN A 53 0.93 -14.73 6.47
C ASN A 53 2.13 -14.29 5.62
N LEU A 54 3.22 -13.81 6.23
CA LEU A 54 4.44 -13.42 5.50
C LEU A 54 5.17 -14.62 4.90
N GLU A 55 5.21 -15.75 5.60
CA GLU A 55 5.88 -16.95 5.10
C GLU A 55 4.99 -17.78 4.16
N ALA A 56 3.69 -17.48 4.09
CA ALA A 56 2.69 -18.25 3.37
C ALA A 56 2.70 -19.76 3.74
N ILE A 57 2.96 -20.05 5.02
CA ILE A 57 2.97 -21.41 5.57
C ILE A 57 2.17 -21.49 6.87
N HIS A 58 1.76 -22.71 7.22
CA HIS A 58 1.26 -22.98 8.54
C HIS A 58 2.40 -22.99 9.56
N ILE A 59 2.28 -22.19 10.62
CA ILE A 59 3.18 -22.17 11.76
C ILE A 59 2.52 -22.94 12.89
N ASN A 60 3.16 -24.02 13.35
CA ASN A 60 2.67 -24.82 14.46
C ASN A 60 2.95 -24.14 15.82
N LYS A 61 2.12 -24.43 16.81
CA LYS A 61 2.38 -24.04 18.20
C LYS A 61 3.65 -24.71 18.71
N LEU A 62 4.47 -23.99 19.47
CA LEU A 62 5.64 -24.56 20.14
C LEU A 62 5.23 -25.53 21.26
N HIS A 63 5.97 -26.64 21.39
CA HIS A 63 5.67 -27.69 22.37
C HIS A 63 6.22 -27.39 23.78
N SER A 64 7.27 -26.57 23.87
CA SER A 64 7.94 -26.24 25.13
C SER A 64 8.62 -24.86 25.06
N THR A 65 9.03 -24.34 26.21
CA THR A 65 9.83 -23.11 26.33
C THR A 65 11.24 -23.24 25.72
N SER A 66 11.74 -24.47 25.57
CA SER A 66 12.99 -24.77 24.88
C SER A 66 12.84 -24.95 23.37
N SER A 67 11.60 -25.00 22.86
CA SER A 67 11.34 -25.11 21.43
C SER A 67 11.59 -23.79 20.73
N MET A 68 11.98 -23.86 19.46
CA MET A 68 12.18 -22.70 18.59
C MET A 68 11.76 -23.03 17.16
N TYR A 69 11.40 -22.02 16.41
CA TYR A 69 11.23 -22.14 14.97
C TYR A 69 12.58 -22.20 14.26
N THR A 70 12.61 -22.91 13.13
CA THR A 70 13.79 -23.05 12.29
C THR A 70 13.63 -22.27 11.00
N GLY A 71 14.76 -21.78 10.49
CA GLY A 71 14.80 -21.14 9.18
C GLY A 71 14.51 -22.13 8.04
N PRO A 72 14.64 -21.67 6.78
CA PRO A 72 14.39 -22.51 5.62
C PRO A 72 15.22 -23.81 5.66
N PRO A 73 14.62 -24.97 5.35
CA PRO A 73 15.39 -26.20 5.18
C PRO A 73 16.24 -26.12 3.91
N ASN A 74 17.21 -27.03 3.81
CA ASN A 74 18.11 -27.10 2.65
C ASN A 74 17.31 -27.17 1.32
N GLY A 75 17.72 -26.37 0.34
CA GLY A 75 17.07 -26.28 -0.97
C GLY A 75 15.73 -25.55 -0.99
N ARG A 76 15.30 -24.94 0.14
CA ARG A 76 14.04 -24.20 0.25
C ARG A 76 14.22 -22.70 0.54
N SER A 77 15.38 -22.15 0.17
CA SER A 77 15.58 -20.69 0.16
C SER A 77 14.52 -20.01 -0.68
N ASN A 78 13.95 -18.92 -0.15
CA ASN A 78 13.03 -18.06 -0.88
C ASN A 78 12.92 -16.68 -0.19
N PRO A 79 12.54 -15.62 -0.93
CA PRO A 79 12.46 -14.26 -0.40
C PRO A 79 11.43 -14.07 0.74
N LEU A 80 10.38 -14.91 0.81
CA LEU A 80 9.37 -14.83 1.87
C LEU A 80 9.96 -15.18 3.24
N ARG A 81 10.89 -16.14 3.31
CA ARG A 81 11.46 -16.64 4.58
C ARG A 81 12.87 -16.11 4.86
N CYS A 82 13.62 -15.75 3.82
CA CYS A 82 14.99 -15.25 3.91
C CYS A 82 15.08 -13.72 4.13
N SER A 83 13.99 -13.06 4.50
CA SER A 83 14.03 -11.67 4.94
C SER A 83 14.26 -11.57 6.46
N THR A 84 14.98 -10.54 6.89
CA THR A 84 15.13 -10.24 8.32
C THR A 84 13.81 -9.86 8.97
N VAL A 85 12.84 -9.38 8.17
CA VAL A 85 11.49 -9.07 8.63
C VAL A 85 10.73 -10.34 9.02
N SER A 86 10.74 -11.37 8.17
CA SER A 86 10.11 -12.66 8.47
C SER A 86 10.76 -13.33 9.67
N TYR A 87 12.10 -13.32 9.73
CA TYR A 87 12.83 -13.79 10.92
C TYR A 87 12.40 -13.07 12.20
N SER A 88 12.24 -11.74 12.16
CA SER A 88 11.82 -10.97 13.33
C SER A 88 10.39 -11.32 13.75
N MET A 89 9.46 -11.48 12.80
CA MET A 89 8.08 -11.88 13.11
C MET A 89 7.98 -13.30 13.67
N VAL A 90 8.74 -14.25 13.11
CA VAL A 90 8.79 -15.63 13.61
C VAL A 90 9.46 -15.70 14.99
N SER A 91 10.53 -14.95 15.21
CA SER A 91 11.19 -14.85 16.51
C SER A 91 10.25 -14.26 17.56
N ALA A 92 9.52 -13.19 17.23
CA ALA A 92 8.51 -12.61 18.10
C ALA A 92 7.35 -13.58 18.39
N CYS A 93 6.94 -14.38 17.40
CA CYS A 93 5.95 -15.44 17.60
C CYS A 93 6.44 -16.50 18.59
N ALA A 94 7.72 -16.89 18.54
CA ALA A 94 8.28 -17.80 19.53
C ALA A 94 8.27 -17.19 20.93
N VAL A 95 8.71 -15.93 21.07
CA VAL A 95 8.71 -15.22 22.36
C VAL A 95 7.30 -15.10 22.93
N CYS A 96 6.30 -14.79 22.11
CA CYS A 96 4.92 -14.64 22.58
C CYS A 96 4.31 -15.96 23.09
N GLN A 97 4.84 -17.10 22.65
CA GLN A 97 4.51 -18.44 23.15
C GLN A 97 5.39 -18.90 24.33
N GLY A 98 6.31 -18.06 24.79
CA GLY A 98 7.28 -18.40 25.84
C GLY A 98 8.44 -19.30 25.36
N GLY A 99 8.62 -19.44 24.05
CA GLY A 99 9.70 -20.20 23.43
C GLY A 99 10.97 -19.38 23.18
N GLY A 100 12.01 -20.08 22.72
CA GLY A 100 13.26 -19.48 22.27
C GLY A 100 13.29 -19.23 20.77
N PHE A 101 14.33 -18.53 20.30
CA PHE A 101 14.58 -18.29 18.89
C PHE A 101 16.08 -18.35 18.61
N MET A 102 16.44 -18.74 17.38
CA MET A 102 17.83 -18.88 16.99
C MET A 102 18.44 -17.56 16.51
N SER A 103 19.77 -17.52 16.38
CA SER A 103 20.46 -16.37 15.76
C SER A 103 20.11 -16.24 14.28
N TRP A 104 20.24 -15.03 13.73
CA TRP A 104 20.05 -14.78 12.30
C TRP A 104 20.95 -15.68 11.44
N LYS A 105 22.22 -15.85 11.84
CA LYS A 105 23.16 -16.75 11.17
C LYS A 105 22.65 -18.20 11.12
N GLY A 106 22.02 -18.68 12.19
CA GLY A 106 21.41 -20.00 12.22
C GLY A 106 20.17 -20.09 11.31
N TRP A 107 19.31 -19.07 11.37
CA TRP A 107 18.11 -18.97 10.55
C TRP A 107 18.43 -18.95 9.04
N ALA A 108 19.35 -18.07 8.63
CA ALA A 108 19.71 -17.84 7.24
C ALA A 108 20.71 -18.87 6.69
N SER A 109 21.03 -19.93 7.43
CA SER A 109 22.06 -20.92 7.06
C SER A 109 21.83 -21.61 5.71
N ASN A 110 20.57 -21.78 5.29
CA ASN A 110 20.20 -22.34 3.98
C ASN A 110 19.63 -21.29 3.02
N CYS A 111 19.73 -19.99 3.35
CA CYS A 111 19.33 -18.92 2.46
C CYS A 111 20.43 -18.63 1.44
N ILE A 112 20.05 -18.49 0.18
CA ILE A 112 20.96 -18.03 -0.87
C ILE A 112 20.98 -16.50 -0.89
N LEU A 113 22.12 -15.90 -1.25
CA LEU A 113 22.33 -14.45 -1.18
C LEU A 113 21.25 -13.62 -1.91
N ARG A 114 20.74 -14.09 -3.06
CA ARG A 114 19.72 -13.37 -3.84
C ARG A 114 18.34 -13.30 -3.16
N ASP A 115 18.06 -14.18 -2.22
CA ASP A 115 16.78 -14.22 -1.49
C ASP A 115 16.86 -13.45 -0.16
N ILE A 116 18.07 -13.08 0.26
CA ILE A 116 18.29 -12.38 1.52
C ILE A 116 17.93 -10.90 1.36
N SER A 117 17.08 -10.41 2.27
CA SER A 117 16.70 -9.01 2.37
C SER A 117 16.83 -8.53 3.82
N VAL A 118 17.50 -7.39 4.00
CA VAL A 118 17.86 -6.85 5.31
C VAL A 118 17.12 -5.54 5.53
N GLY A 119 16.43 -5.44 6.65
CA GLY A 119 15.64 -4.27 7.05
C GLY A 119 14.44 -3.97 6.13
N ASN A 120 14.09 -4.88 5.23
CA ASN A 120 12.93 -4.78 4.36
C ASN A 120 12.32 -6.16 4.09
N TYR A 121 11.04 -6.16 3.69
CA TYR A 121 10.36 -7.34 3.18
C TYR A 121 10.25 -7.19 1.66
N PRO A 122 10.76 -8.14 0.85
CA PRO A 122 11.04 -7.91 -0.57
C PRO A 122 9.81 -8.06 -1.48
N LEU A 123 8.65 -8.36 -0.90
CA LEU A 123 7.42 -8.66 -1.62
C LEU A 123 6.28 -7.76 -1.15
N PRO A 124 5.24 -7.55 -1.96
CA PRO A 124 4.03 -6.87 -1.51
C PRO A 124 3.42 -7.60 -0.31
N LEU A 125 3.00 -6.83 0.70
CA LEU A 125 2.30 -7.41 1.84
C LEU A 125 0.95 -7.98 1.41
N PRO A 126 0.54 -9.14 1.94
CA PRO A 126 -0.81 -9.66 1.69
C PRO A 126 -1.87 -8.66 2.16
N LEU A 127 -3.05 -8.69 1.52
CA LEU A 127 -4.14 -7.77 1.84
C LEU A 127 -4.55 -7.89 3.32
N GLY A 128 -4.61 -6.75 3.99
CA GLY A 128 -4.96 -6.68 5.42
C GLY A 128 -3.83 -7.07 6.36
N ILE A 129 -2.64 -7.42 5.88
CA ILE A 129 -1.48 -7.71 6.74
C ILE A 129 -0.69 -6.43 6.97
N GLU A 130 -0.37 -6.17 8.23
CA GLU A 130 0.44 -5.06 8.68
C GLU A 130 1.63 -5.62 9.47
N VAL A 131 2.82 -5.16 9.11
CA VAL A 131 4.04 -5.55 9.81
C VAL A 131 4.47 -4.39 10.71
N PRO A 132 4.63 -4.61 12.02
CA PRO A 132 5.10 -3.56 12.93
C PRO A 132 6.46 -2.99 12.52
N THR A 133 6.66 -1.68 12.73
CA THR A 133 7.93 -1.00 12.43
C THR A 133 9.14 -1.68 13.07
N TRP A 134 8.99 -2.20 14.29
CA TRP A 134 10.09 -2.87 15.00
C TRP A 134 10.60 -4.13 14.26
N ALA A 135 9.80 -4.78 13.41
CA ALA A 135 10.22 -5.96 12.67
C ALA A 135 11.18 -5.64 11.51
N TYR A 136 11.28 -4.36 11.12
CA TYR A 136 12.20 -3.87 10.08
C TYR A 136 13.59 -3.49 10.62
N MET A 137 13.85 -3.73 11.91
CA MET A 137 15.18 -3.52 12.48
C MET A 137 16.24 -4.39 11.78
N ASN A 138 17.46 -3.85 11.66
CA ASN A 138 18.58 -4.60 11.13
C ASN A 138 19.09 -5.62 12.18
N VAL A 139 18.65 -6.86 12.06
CA VAL A 139 19.08 -7.96 12.95
C VAL A 139 20.49 -8.46 12.66
N GLU A 140 21.09 -8.10 11.51
CA GLU A 140 22.45 -8.54 11.17
C GLU A 140 23.51 -7.84 12.03
N GLU A 141 23.23 -6.61 12.48
CA GLU A 141 24.12 -5.81 13.33
C GLU A 141 24.42 -6.51 14.66
N ILE A 142 23.39 -7.11 15.28
CA ILE A 142 23.49 -7.79 16.58
C ILE A 142 23.53 -9.32 16.40
N GLY A 143 23.12 -9.82 15.23
CA GLY A 143 23.03 -11.24 14.90
C GLY A 143 21.79 -11.95 15.45
N ILE A 144 20.84 -11.23 16.05
CA ILE A 144 19.67 -11.79 16.74
C ILE A 144 18.50 -10.79 16.79
N PHE A 145 17.28 -11.30 16.98
CA PHE A 145 16.12 -10.47 17.32
C PHE A 145 16.26 -9.87 18.73
N ASP A 146 16.59 -8.58 18.81
CA ASP A 146 16.67 -7.84 20.09
C ASP A 146 15.28 -7.41 20.57
N VAL A 147 14.70 -8.23 21.44
CA VAL A 147 13.38 -8.02 22.06
C VAL A 147 13.29 -6.67 22.79
N LYS A 148 14.37 -6.22 23.45
CA LYS A 148 14.36 -4.96 24.21
C LYS A 148 14.30 -3.77 23.27
N ARG A 149 15.12 -3.78 22.21
CA ARG A 149 15.11 -2.75 21.16
C ARG A 149 13.76 -2.74 20.43
N ALA A 150 13.23 -3.90 20.09
CA ALA A 150 11.92 -4.02 19.44
C ALA A 150 10.80 -3.43 20.32
N LYS A 151 10.80 -3.73 21.62
CA LYS A 151 9.83 -3.17 22.58
C LYS A 151 9.95 -1.65 22.73
N ALA A 152 11.17 -1.13 22.73
CA ALA A 152 11.41 0.31 22.75
C ALA A 152 10.86 1.01 21.50
N ILE A 153 11.03 0.41 20.31
CA ILE A 153 10.45 0.92 19.06
C ILE A 153 8.91 0.84 19.09
N ALA A 154 8.34 -0.25 19.58
CA ALA A 154 6.89 -0.41 19.69
C ALA A 154 6.24 0.61 20.63
N SER A 155 6.97 1.02 21.67
CA SER A 155 6.51 1.98 22.68
C SER A 155 6.84 3.44 22.32
N ALA A 156 7.64 3.65 21.26
CA ALA A 156 7.93 5.00 20.79
C ALA A 156 6.63 5.63 20.29
N PRO A 157 6.38 6.92 20.58
CA PRO A 157 5.33 7.65 19.91
C PRO A 157 5.51 7.46 18.41
N ALA A 158 4.43 7.10 17.70
CA ALA A 158 4.45 7.20 16.25
C ALA A 158 5.01 8.59 15.93
N PRO A 159 5.94 8.71 14.95
CA PRO A 159 6.37 10.03 14.53
C PRO A 159 5.08 10.80 14.29
N SER A 160 4.85 11.85 15.08
CA SER A 160 3.82 12.79 14.73
C SER A 160 4.21 13.14 13.32
N ARG A 161 3.35 12.80 12.34
CA ARG A 161 3.34 13.59 11.12
C ARG A 161 3.28 14.98 11.70
N SER A 162 4.39 15.71 11.67
CA SER A 162 4.36 17.13 11.89
C SER A 162 3.22 17.53 10.99
N ARG A 163 2.10 17.97 11.59
CA ARG A 163 1.02 18.55 10.84
C ARG A 163 1.65 19.82 10.28
N TYR A 164 2.38 19.66 9.18
CA TYR A 164 2.67 20.68 8.21
C TYR A 164 1.33 21.00 7.52
N SER A 165 0.37 21.38 8.35
CA SER A 165 -1.06 21.58 8.11
C SER A 165 -1.75 22.08 9.39
N ASP A 166 -1.04 22.23 10.52
CA ASP A 166 -1.44 23.12 11.63
C ASP A 166 -0.74 24.50 11.56
N MET A 167 -0.04 24.79 10.45
CA MET A 167 0.16 26.17 9.97
C MET A 167 -0.81 26.45 8.81
N VAL A 168 -2.10 26.23 9.04
CA VAL A 168 -3.18 26.95 8.34
C VAL A 168 -4.01 27.64 9.41
N LEU A 169 -3.36 28.49 10.20
CA LEU A 169 -4.06 29.47 11.05
C LEU A 169 -3.59 30.91 10.81
N ILE A 170 -2.69 31.15 9.86
CA ILE A 170 -2.41 32.51 9.35
C ILE A 170 -2.17 32.40 7.83
N GLY A 171 -3.22 32.65 7.03
CA GLY A 171 -3.09 32.98 5.61
C GLY A 171 -3.70 32.00 4.60
N ALA A 172 -5.04 31.93 4.51
CA ALA A 172 -5.72 31.46 3.30
C ALA A 172 -7.06 32.20 3.06
N ALA A 173 -7.01 33.53 3.12
CA ALA A 173 -7.72 34.34 2.14
C ALA A 173 -6.69 34.67 1.04
N GLY A 174 -6.58 33.85 -0.01
CA GLY A 174 -5.52 34.07 -1.01
C GLY A 174 -5.45 33.12 -2.21
N GLY A 175 -6.40 32.19 -2.40
CA GLY A 175 -6.34 31.19 -3.47
C GLY A 175 -6.89 31.60 -4.84
N VAL A 176 -7.23 32.87 -5.07
CA VAL A 176 -7.88 33.33 -6.33
C VAL A 176 -7.08 34.43 -7.06
N VAL A 177 -6.11 35.09 -6.42
CA VAL A 177 -5.46 36.28 -7.02
C VAL A 177 -4.43 35.91 -8.09
N GLY A 178 -3.81 34.73 -8.01
CA GLY A 178 -2.79 34.30 -9.00
C GLY A 178 -3.36 33.99 -10.38
N SER A 179 -4.57 33.44 -10.47
CA SER A 179 -5.18 33.06 -11.76
C SER A 179 -5.66 34.26 -12.55
N ALA A 180 -6.14 35.32 -11.89
CA ALA A 180 -6.60 36.53 -12.55
C ALA A 180 -5.47 37.28 -13.30
N LEU A 181 -4.27 37.35 -12.69
CA LEU A 181 -3.12 37.99 -13.33
C LEU A 181 -2.64 37.18 -14.55
N VAL A 182 -2.57 35.86 -14.43
CA VAL A 182 -2.18 34.99 -15.55
C VAL A 182 -3.20 35.06 -16.69
N LEU A 183 -4.50 35.02 -16.40
CA LEU A 183 -5.55 35.15 -17.41
C LEU A 183 -5.54 36.53 -18.08
N SER A 184 -5.28 37.60 -17.32
CA SER A 184 -5.16 38.96 -17.87
C SER A 184 -3.98 39.08 -18.84
N VAL A 185 -2.83 38.50 -18.49
CA VAL A 185 -1.64 38.48 -19.36
C VAL A 185 -1.90 37.65 -20.62
N LEU A 186 -2.54 36.48 -20.50
CA LEU A 186 -2.87 35.63 -21.65
C LEU A 186 -3.89 36.31 -22.58
N ALA A 187 -4.90 36.99 -22.04
CA ALA A 187 -5.85 37.76 -22.82
C ALA A 187 -5.19 38.93 -23.56
N ALA A 188 -4.32 39.69 -22.88
CA ALA A 188 -3.58 40.78 -23.49
C ALA A 188 -2.69 40.30 -24.65
N LEU A 189 -1.98 39.18 -24.47
CA LEU A 189 -1.16 38.57 -25.53
C LEU A 189 -2.00 38.11 -26.73
N PHE A 190 -3.18 37.53 -26.47
CA PHE A 190 -4.10 37.11 -27.52
C PHE A 190 -4.60 38.30 -28.34
N PHE A 191 -5.09 39.36 -27.69
CA PHE A 191 -5.57 40.56 -28.37
C PHE A 191 -4.46 41.29 -29.12
N TYR A 192 -3.25 41.39 -28.54
CA TYR A 192 -2.10 41.99 -29.22
C TYR A 192 -1.72 41.24 -30.50
N ARG A 193 -1.67 39.90 -30.46
CA ARG A 193 -1.40 39.07 -31.65
C ARG A 193 -2.47 39.28 -32.71
N ARG A 194 -3.75 39.32 -32.32
CA ARG A 194 -4.86 39.53 -33.26
C ARG A 194 -4.82 40.91 -33.90
N HIS A 195 -4.50 41.95 -33.14
CA HIS A 195 -4.36 43.31 -33.67
C HIS A 195 -3.21 43.41 -34.66
N LYS A 196 -2.04 42.84 -34.33
CA LYS A 196 -0.89 42.80 -35.25
C LYS A 196 -1.21 42.05 -36.55
N LEU A 197 -1.98 40.96 -36.47
CA LEU A 197 -2.46 40.24 -37.66
C LEU A 197 -3.44 41.07 -38.49
N HIS A 198 -4.35 41.83 -37.85
CA HIS A 198 -5.23 42.77 -38.56
C HIS A 198 -4.45 43.90 -39.23
N GLN A 199 -3.47 44.50 -38.55
CA GLN A 199 -2.60 45.51 -39.18
C GLN A 199 -1.86 44.96 -40.39
N LYS A 200 -1.35 43.72 -40.33
CA LYS A 200 -0.75 43.07 -41.51
C LYS A 200 -1.73 42.91 -42.67
N LYS A 201 -3.00 42.63 -42.40
CA LYS A 201 -4.04 42.55 -43.44
C LYS A 201 -4.35 43.91 -44.07
N HIS A 202 -4.34 45.00 -43.29
CA HIS A 202 -4.52 46.34 -43.83
C HIS A 202 -3.31 46.80 -44.66
N LEU A 203 -2.08 46.46 -44.25
CA LEU A 203 -0.89 46.72 -45.07
C LEU A 203 -0.88 45.88 -46.36
N ALA A 204 -1.29 44.61 -46.31
CA ALA A 204 -1.39 43.77 -47.50
C ALA A 204 -2.54 44.16 -48.46
N SER A 205 -3.53 44.92 -47.98
CA SER A 205 -4.64 45.42 -48.81
C SER A 205 -4.31 46.71 -49.55
N ASN A 206 -3.26 47.44 -49.15
CA ASN A 206 -2.88 48.72 -49.76
C ASN A 206 -1.87 48.57 -50.90
N ASP A 207 -1.38 47.35 -51.16
CA ASP A 207 -0.45 47.02 -52.25
C ASP A 207 -1.17 46.30 -53.41
N THR A 208 -2.44 46.61 -53.67
CA THR A 208 -3.10 46.17 -54.91
C THR A 208 -2.79 47.21 -55.99
N PRO A 209 -1.99 46.91 -57.03
CA PRO A 209 -1.64 47.87 -58.06
C PRO A 209 -2.88 48.21 -58.89
N GLU A 210 -3.17 49.51 -58.97
CA GLU A 210 -4.17 50.09 -59.87
C GLU A 210 -3.69 49.90 -61.32
N THR A 211 -4.32 48.97 -62.04
CA THR A 211 -4.09 48.79 -63.48
C THR A 211 -4.77 49.93 -64.23
N GLU A 212 -3.96 50.87 -64.70
CA GLU A 212 -4.35 52.03 -65.52
C GLU A 212 -5.04 51.59 -66.84
N PRO A 213 -6.21 52.14 -67.20
CA PRO A 213 -6.86 51.87 -68.47
C PRO A 213 -6.19 52.61 -69.64
N LEU A 214 -5.73 51.85 -70.64
CA LEU A 214 -5.29 52.38 -71.94
C LEU A 214 -6.47 53.03 -72.67
N LEU A 215 -6.38 54.35 -72.92
CA LEU A 215 -7.23 55.09 -73.86
C LEU A 215 -6.51 55.31 -75.20
N PRO A 216 -7.27 55.46 -76.30
CA PRO A 216 -6.80 55.29 -77.67
C PRO A 216 -6.08 56.54 -78.20
N SER A 217 -5.05 56.31 -79.02
CA SER A 217 -4.39 57.35 -79.80
C SER A 217 -5.10 57.51 -81.14
N ASP A 218 -5.84 58.60 -81.28
CA ASP A 218 -6.28 59.15 -82.56
C ASP A 218 -5.11 59.89 -83.25
N GLY A 219 -5.11 59.85 -84.60
CA GLY A 219 -4.70 61.01 -85.41
C GLY A 219 -3.41 60.92 -86.23
N ASP A 220 -3.60 60.76 -87.55
CA ASP A 220 -2.85 61.29 -88.71
C ASP A 220 -1.41 60.83 -89.03
#